data_AF-A0A2S7XMZ6-F1
#
_entry.id   AF-A0A2S7XMZ6-F1
#
_cell.length_a   1.000
_cell.length_b   1.000
_cell.length_c   1.000
_cell.angle_alpha   90.00
_cell.angle_beta   90.00
_cell.angle_gamma   90.00
#
_symmetry.space_group_name_H-M   'P 1'
#
loop_
_entity.id
_entity.type
_entity.pdbx_description
1 polymer ?
#
loop_
_entity_poly.entity_id
_entity_poly.type
_entity_poly.pdbx_seq_one_letter_code
_entity_poly.pdbx_strand_id
1 'polypeptide(L)'
;MQWDCPACGGVHTGNLLKKAVKVVLEHNLGTCQPDIALLDEFNCTVAVIEVVVTHAPEQTALDYYKNNHIAVVSYKLKSDEDFNRLDAPILKPDSVDVCKNPKCSKCENYMSKKHLLIIDGNCWKCQAPMKVAALYEGNFSLSDIQLATQYGVLMKLHYSRTLGMKYVANTCRKCGAFIGDHYLFTDYVAVDSYNRQELDAGYYCHHCSSNSEDEDSEDFE
;
A
#
# COMPACT_ATOMS: atom_id res chain seq x y z
N MET A 1 -5.23 -14.41 -11.16
CA MET A 1 -6.08 -13.92 -10.05
C MET A 1 -5.67 -12.51 -9.64
N GLN A 2 -6.60 -11.78 -9.06
CA GLN A 2 -6.39 -10.48 -8.43
C GLN A 2 -6.82 -10.58 -6.97
N TRP A 3 -6.08 -9.95 -6.05
CA TRP A 3 -6.42 -9.93 -4.63
C TRP A 3 -6.07 -8.60 -3.99
N ASP A 4 -6.87 -8.25 -2.99
CA ASP A 4 -6.63 -7.11 -2.11
C ASP A 4 -5.63 -7.57 -1.04
N CYS A 5 -4.50 -6.87 -0.93
CA CYS A 5 -3.41 -7.27 -0.04
C CYS A 5 -3.49 -6.51 1.29
N PRO A 6 -3.82 -7.18 2.40
CA PRO A 6 -3.93 -6.51 3.70
C PRO A 6 -2.59 -6.00 4.22
N ALA A 7 -1.48 -6.57 3.76
CA ALA A 7 -0.14 -6.22 4.24
C ALA A 7 0.38 -4.87 3.69
N CYS A 8 -0.05 -4.47 2.49
CA CYS A 8 0.38 -3.20 1.87
C CYS A 8 -0.78 -2.29 1.45
N GLY A 9 -2.03 -2.69 1.74
CA GLY A 9 -3.25 -1.99 1.33
C GLY A 9 -3.51 -1.96 -0.19
N GLY A 10 -2.58 -2.49 -1.00
CA GLY A 10 -2.66 -2.45 -2.46
C GLY A 10 -3.38 -3.64 -3.06
N VAL A 11 -3.70 -3.53 -4.35
CA VAL A 11 -4.26 -4.63 -5.14
C VAL A 11 -3.14 -5.31 -5.94
N HIS A 12 -3.09 -6.63 -5.90
CA HIS A 12 -2.10 -7.44 -6.59
C HIS A 12 -2.74 -8.33 -7.65
N THR A 13 -2.01 -8.58 -8.73
CA THR A 13 -2.38 -9.54 -9.78
C THR A 13 -1.28 -10.58 -9.95
N GLY A 14 -1.63 -11.85 -10.10
CA GLY A 14 -0.66 -12.93 -10.27
C GLY A 14 -1.28 -14.28 -10.61
N ASN A 15 -0.42 -15.25 -10.91
CA ASN A 15 -0.80 -16.64 -11.05
C ASN A 15 -0.14 -17.43 -9.89
N LEU A 16 -0.90 -17.69 -8.83
CA LEU A 16 -0.42 -18.48 -7.68
C LEU A 16 -0.26 -19.96 -8.02
N LEU A 17 -0.90 -20.44 -9.10
CA LEU A 17 -0.75 -21.81 -9.59
C LEU A 17 0.50 -22.01 -10.45
N LYS A 18 1.27 -20.95 -10.75
CA LYS A 18 2.38 -21.01 -11.71
C LYS A 18 3.42 -22.10 -11.40
N LYS A 19 3.64 -22.41 -10.13
CA LYS A 19 4.57 -23.46 -9.67
C LYS A 19 3.89 -24.79 -9.35
N ALA A 20 2.57 -24.80 -9.21
CA ALA A 20 1.83 -25.97 -8.79
C ALA A 20 1.65 -26.93 -9.98
N VAL A 21 2.02 -28.18 -9.79
CA VAL A 21 1.80 -29.27 -10.77
C VAL A 21 0.89 -30.35 -10.21
N LYS A 22 0.64 -30.34 -8.90
CA LYS A 22 -0.18 -31.33 -8.20
C LYS A 22 -1.07 -30.67 -7.15
N VAL A 23 -2.27 -31.23 -6.99
CA VAL A 23 -3.25 -30.84 -5.97
C VAL A 23 -3.46 -32.03 -5.04
N VAL A 24 -3.43 -31.79 -3.72
CA VAL A 24 -3.66 -32.81 -2.70
C VAL A 24 -4.68 -32.27 -1.71
N LEU A 25 -5.78 -33.00 -1.50
CA LEU A 25 -6.78 -32.67 -0.49
C LEU A 25 -6.30 -33.14 0.88
N GLU A 26 -6.63 -32.37 1.92
CA GLU A 26 -6.36 -32.71 3.33
C GLU A 26 -4.90 -33.16 3.55
N HIS A 27 -3.94 -32.42 2.98
CA HIS A 27 -2.55 -32.86 2.97
C HIS A 27 -1.92 -32.72 4.35
N ASN A 28 -1.50 -33.84 4.95
CA ASN A 28 -0.88 -33.80 6.27
C ASN A 28 0.55 -33.25 6.19
N LEU A 29 0.78 -32.05 6.75
CA LEU A 29 2.08 -31.39 6.86
C LEU A 29 2.74 -31.61 8.24
N GLY A 30 2.24 -32.58 9.00
CA GLY A 30 2.68 -32.95 10.34
C GLY A 30 2.07 -32.07 11.44
N THR A 31 2.22 -30.75 11.33
CA THR A 31 1.70 -29.79 12.34
C THR A 31 0.35 -29.20 11.99
N CYS A 32 -0.06 -29.30 10.73
CA CYS A 32 -1.32 -28.80 10.21
C CYS A 32 -1.77 -29.64 9.01
N GLN A 33 -3.03 -29.48 8.64
CA GLN A 33 -3.67 -30.19 7.54
C GLN A 33 -4.59 -29.22 6.79
N PRO A 34 -4.09 -28.50 5.76
CA PRO A 34 -4.91 -27.63 4.92
C PRO A 34 -5.97 -28.42 4.16
N ASP A 35 -7.10 -27.77 3.84
CA ASP A 35 -8.16 -28.38 3.01
C ASP A 35 -7.63 -28.80 1.63
N ILE A 36 -6.82 -27.93 1.00
CA ILE A 36 -6.19 -28.20 -0.29
C ILE A 36 -4.75 -27.70 -0.27
N ALA A 37 -3.80 -28.57 -0.55
CA ALA A 37 -2.41 -28.22 -0.79
C ALA A 37 -2.08 -28.27 -2.28
N LEU A 38 -1.31 -27.27 -2.73
CA LEU A 38 -0.76 -27.15 -4.06
C LEU A 38 0.73 -27.43 -4.00
N LEU A 39 1.17 -28.47 -4.70
CA LEU A 39 2.54 -28.98 -4.67
C LEU A 39 3.25 -28.71 -5.99
N ASP A 40 4.54 -28.43 -5.92
CA ASP A 40 5.43 -28.34 -7.08
C ASP A 40 5.94 -29.71 -7.55
N GLU A 41 6.82 -29.70 -8.56
CA GLU A 41 7.40 -30.91 -9.15
C GLU A 41 8.27 -31.74 -8.20
N PHE A 42 8.72 -31.14 -7.09
CA PHE A 42 9.51 -31.80 -6.05
C PHE A 42 8.64 -32.30 -4.88
N ASN A 43 7.31 -32.21 -4.99
CA ASN A 43 6.34 -32.45 -3.93
C ASN A 43 6.47 -31.50 -2.74
N CYS A 44 7.05 -30.31 -2.93
CA CYS A 44 7.03 -29.26 -1.91
C CYS A 44 5.71 -28.48 -2.01
N THR A 45 5.04 -28.27 -0.88
CA THR A 45 3.85 -27.42 -0.81
C THR A 45 4.24 -25.98 -1.07
N VAL A 46 3.70 -25.36 -2.13
CA VAL A 46 3.98 -23.97 -2.51
C VAL A 46 2.82 -23.03 -2.18
N ALA A 47 1.62 -23.57 -2.05
CA ALA A 47 0.44 -22.84 -1.63
C ALA A 47 -0.58 -23.78 -1.00
N VAL A 48 -1.45 -23.23 -0.16
CA VAL A 48 -2.60 -23.91 0.44
C VAL A 48 -3.86 -23.08 0.21
N ILE A 49 -4.99 -23.77 0.12
CA ILE A 49 -6.31 -23.17 0.10
C ILE A 49 -7.04 -23.61 1.36
N GLU A 50 -7.57 -22.63 2.10
CA GLU A 50 -8.34 -22.82 3.33
C GLU A 50 -9.77 -22.32 3.12
N VAL A 51 -10.75 -23.19 3.34
CA VAL A 51 -12.18 -22.89 3.24
C VAL A 51 -12.72 -22.64 4.64
N VAL A 52 -12.83 -21.36 4.98
CA VAL A 52 -13.26 -20.91 6.30
C VAL A 52 -14.78 -20.81 6.34
N VAL A 53 -15.41 -21.75 7.03
CA VAL A 53 -16.86 -21.70 7.29
C VAL A 53 -17.12 -21.09 8.67
N THR A 54 -16.86 -21.84 9.73
CA THR A 54 -17.04 -21.39 11.13
C THR A 54 -15.73 -21.13 11.85
N HIS A 55 -14.65 -21.83 11.48
CA HIS A 55 -13.36 -21.76 12.14
C HIS A 55 -12.27 -21.39 11.13
N ALA A 56 -11.50 -20.35 11.46
CA ALA A 56 -10.30 -20.01 10.71
C ALA A 56 -9.15 -20.98 11.08
N PRO A 57 -8.12 -21.11 10.24
CA PRO A 57 -6.93 -21.88 10.58
C PRO A 57 -6.33 -21.41 11.91
N GLU A 58 -5.85 -22.35 12.70
CA GLU A 58 -5.17 -22.04 13.96
C GLU A 58 -3.88 -21.24 13.71
N GLN A 59 -3.48 -20.43 14.69
CA GLN A 59 -2.26 -19.61 14.58
C GLN A 59 -1.01 -20.46 14.31
N THR A 60 -0.94 -21.67 14.87
CA THR A 60 0.12 -22.66 14.64
C THR A 60 0.25 -23.05 13.17
N ALA A 61 -0.88 -23.25 12.47
CA ALA A 61 -0.90 -23.53 11.03
C ALA A 61 -0.45 -22.31 10.22
N LEU A 62 -0.96 -21.12 10.55
CA LEU A 62 -0.56 -19.86 9.90
C LEU A 62 0.94 -19.59 10.04
N ASP A 63 1.49 -19.80 11.24
CA ASP A 63 2.92 -19.67 11.51
C ASP A 63 3.73 -20.70 10.72
N TYR A 64 3.26 -21.94 10.63
CA TYR A 64 3.90 -22.97 9.82
C TYR A 64 3.94 -22.57 8.34
N TYR A 65 2.84 -22.09 7.77
CA TYR A 65 2.79 -21.66 6.37
C TYR A 65 3.76 -20.50 6.12
N LYS A 66 3.75 -19.49 6.98
CA LYS A 66 4.64 -18.33 6.90
C LYS A 66 6.12 -18.73 6.96
N ASN A 67 6.49 -19.59 7.91
CA ASN A 67 7.88 -20.01 8.13
C ASN A 67 8.41 -20.90 7.01
N ASN A 68 7.54 -21.63 6.32
CA ASN A 68 7.89 -22.49 5.18
C ASN A 68 7.68 -21.79 3.82
N HIS A 69 7.36 -20.49 3.81
CA HIS A 69 7.09 -19.72 2.60
C HIS A 69 5.97 -20.29 1.72
N ILE A 70 4.96 -20.86 2.36
CA ILE A 70 3.76 -21.40 1.73
C ILE A 70 2.73 -20.28 1.61
N ALA A 71 2.25 -20.01 0.40
CA ALA A 71 1.19 -19.03 0.19
C ALA A 71 -0.16 -19.56 0.69
N VAL A 72 -0.91 -18.75 1.41
CA VAL A 72 -2.25 -19.07 1.91
C VAL A 72 -3.29 -18.29 1.12
N VAL A 73 -4.23 -19.02 0.54
CA VAL A 73 -5.43 -18.47 -0.11
C VAL A 73 -6.64 -18.90 0.70
N SER A 74 -7.49 -17.97 1.11
CA SER A 74 -8.68 -18.32 1.90
C SER A 74 -9.97 -17.91 1.22
N TYR A 75 -10.96 -18.78 1.33
CA TYR A 75 -12.34 -18.54 0.92
C TYR A 75 -13.23 -18.61 2.15
N LYS A 76 -13.98 -17.55 2.43
CA LYS A 76 -14.91 -17.47 3.55
C LYS A 76 -16.31 -17.77 3.04
N LEU A 77 -16.91 -18.85 3.53
CA LEU A 77 -18.27 -19.25 3.22
C LEU A 77 -19.14 -18.96 4.45
N LYS A 78 -20.13 -18.08 4.30
CA LYS A 78 -21.05 -17.64 5.36
C LYS A 78 -22.40 -18.35 5.28
N SER A 79 -22.81 -18.78 4.10
CA SER A 79 -24.06 -19.51 3.88
C SER A 79 -23.93 -20.50 2.74
N ASP A 80 -24.90 -21.41 2.62
CA ASP A 80 -24.95 -22.36 1.49
C ASP A 80 -25.08 -21.65 0.12
N GLU A 81 -25.60 -20.42 0.09
CA GLU A 81 -25.65 -19.64 -1.15
C GLU A 81 -24.25 -19.27 -1.67
N ASP A 82 -23.24 -19.26 -0.79
CA ASP A 82 -21.86 -18.99 -1.18
C ASP A 82 -21.27 -20.13 -2.02
N PHE A 83 -21.82 -21.35 -2.00
CA PHE A 83 -21.35 -22.41 -2.90
C PHE A 83 -21.49 -22.01 -4.38
N ASN A 84 -22.51 -21.20 -4.72
CA ASN A 84 -22.70 -20.70 -6.09
C ASN A 84 -21.52 -19.85 -6.59
N ARG A 85 -20.74 -19.25 -5.67
CA ARG A 85 -19.55 -18.46 -6.02
C ARG A 85 -18.39 -19.35 -6.48
N LEU A 86 -18.36 -20.61 -6.04
CA LEU A 86 -17.31 -21.57 -6.39
C LEU A 86 -17.42 -21.99 -7.86
N ASP A 87 -18.63 -21.96 -8.42
CA ASP A 87 -18.92 -22.23 -9.83
C ASP A 87 -18.71 -21.00 -10.74
N ALA A 88 -18.31 -19.86 -10.18
CA ALA A 88 -18.05 -18.66 -10.97
C ALA A 88 -16.83 -18.87 -11.90
N PRO A 89 -16.87 -18.34 -13.14
CA PRO A 89 -15.72 -18.41 -14.07
C PRO A 89 -14.44 -17.78 -13.49
N ILE A 90 -14.61 -16.83 -12.57
CA ILE A 90 -13.53 -16.18 -11.84
C ILE A 90 -13.84 -16.31 -10.36
N LEU A 91 -13.15 -17.23 -9.70
CA LEU A 91 -13.21 -17.39 -8.26
C LEU A 91 -12.31 -16.33 -7.58
N LYS A 92 -12.93 -15.39 -6.84
CA LYS A 92 -12.21 -14.36 -6.08
C LYS A 92 -12.01 -14.82 -4.63
N PRO A 93 -10.76 -14.91 -4.14
CA PRO A 93 -10.51 -15.24 -2.74
C PRO A 93 -10.87 -14.08 -1.81
N ASP A 94 -11.24 -14.42 -0.58
CA ASP A 94 -11.48 -13.45 0.48
C ASP A 94 -10.16 -12.92 1.06
N SER A 95 -9.11 -13.74 1.08
CA SER A 95 -7.76 -13.31 1.43
C SER A 95 -6.67 -14.11 0.74
N VAL A 96 -5.53 -13.44 0.51
CA VAL A 96 -4.27 -14.04 0.06
C VAL A 96 -3.16 -13.39 0.88
N ASP A 97 -2.31 -14.20 1.51
CA ASP A 97 -1.24 -13.71 2.41
C ASP A 97 0.05 -13.29 1.68
N VAL A 98 0.06 -13.35 0.35
CA VAL A 98 1.19 -12.98 -0.49
C VAL A 98 1.16 -11.48 -0.78
N CYS A 99 2.18 -10.76 -0.33
CA CYS A 99 2.46 -9.39 -0.76
C CYS A 99 3.62 -9.36 -1.76
N LYS A 100 3.48 -8.55 -2.80
CA LYS A 100 4.52 -8.36 -3.83
C LYS A 100 5.34 -7.10 -3.66
N ASN A 101 4.94 -6.24 -2.73
CA ASN A 101 5.68 -5.02 -2.47
C ASN A 101 6.98 -5.32 -1.72
N PRO A 102 7.99 -4.45 -1.82
CA PRO A 102 9.19 -4.56 -1.01
C PRO A 102 8.90 -4.40 0.48
N LYS A 103 9.77 -4.99 1.30
CA LYS A 103 9.78 -4.80 2.76
C LYS A 103 10.57 -3.56 3.15
N CYS A 104 10.16 -2.91 4.22
CA CYS A 104 10.89 -1.81 4.83
C CYS A 104 12.20 -2.34 5.44
N SER A 105 13.31 -1.66 5.17
CA SER A 105 14.61 -2.03 5.73
C SER A 105 14.74 -1.82 7.24
N LYS A 106 13.83 -1.07 7.87
CA LYS A 106 13.85 -0.79 9.32
C LYS A 106 12.97 -1.74 10.12
N CYS A 107 11.73 -1.98 9.68
CA CYS A 107 10.74 -2.75 10.44
C CYS A 107 10.30 -4.04 9.75
N GLU A 108 10.83 -4.35 8.57
CA GLU A 108 10.53 -5.55 7.76
C GLU A 108 9.07 -5.73 7.31
N ASN A 109 8.18 -4.80 7.65
CA ASN A 109 6.81 -4.76 7.14
C ASN A 109 6.79 -4.40 5.66
N TYR A 110 5.77 -4.89 4.95
CA TYR A 110 5.56 -4.55 3.56
C TYR A 110 5.23 -3.06 3.40
N MET A 111 5.81 -2.43 2.38
CA MET A 111 5.60 -1.02 2.09
C MET A 111 4.42 -0.82 1.14
N SER A 112 3.75 0.32 1.26
CA SER A 112 2.67 0.74 0.37
C SER A 112 3.23 1.49 -0.82
N LYS A 113 2.55 1.39 -1.97
CA LYS A 113 2.93 2.19 -3.15
C LYS A 113 2.69 3.67 -2.86
N LYS A 114 3.63 4.50 -3.29
CA LYS A 114 3.57 5.94 -3.16
C LYS A 114 3.26 6.57 -4.50
N HIS A 115 2.24 7.42 -4.53
CA HIS A 115 1.79 8.12 -5.73
C HIS A 115 1.95 9.62 -5.54
N LEU A 116 2.70 10.25 -6.46
CA LEU A 116 2.91 11.69 -6.49
C LEU A 116 2.02 12.31 -7.56
N LEU A 117 1.13 13.20 -7.15
CA LEU A 117 0.24 13.93 -8.04
C LEU A 117 0.86 15.28 -8.41
N ILE A 118 1.01 15.55 -9.70
CA ILE A 118 1.38 16.86 -10.25
C ILE A 118 0.13 17.52 -10.82
N ILE A 119 -0.23 18.69 -10.31
CA ILE A 119 -1.45 19.42 -10.64
C ILE A 119 -1.09 20.74 -11.32
N ASP A 120 -1.69 21.00 -12.47
CA ASP A 120 -1.58 22.27 -13.19
C ASP A 120 -2.70 23.20 -12.74
N GLY A 121 -2.35 24.18 -11.91
CA GLY A 121 -3.31 25.11 -11.33
C GLY A 121 -2.80 26.54 -11.31
N ASN A 122 -3.48 27.37 -10.53
CA ASN A 122 -3.11 28.76 -10.33
C ASN A 122 -2.74 29.01 -8.87
N CYS A 123 -1.79 29.91 -8.65
CA CYS A 123 -1.44 30.33 -7.30
C CYS A 123 -2.64 30.96 -6.61
N TRP A 124 -3.04 30.42 -5.45
CA TRP A 124 -4.14 30.94 -4.63
C TRP A 124 -4.05 32.45 -4.35
N LYS A 125 -2.83 32.98 -4.20
CA LYS A 125 -2.60 34.39 -3.86
C LYS A 125 -2.57 35.34 -5.06
N CYS A 126 -1.83 35.00 -6.12
CA CYS A 126 -1.58 35.92 -7.24
C CYS A 126 -2.16 35.46 -8.58
N GLN A 127 -2.84 34.31 -8.59
CA GLN A 127 -3.52 33.70 -9.74
C GLN A 127 -2.60 33.38 -10.92
N ALA A 128 -1.28 33.43 -10.73
CA ALA A 128 -0.34 33.02 -11.77
C ALA A 128 -0.34 31.50 -11.93
N PRO A 129 -0.23 30.98 -13.17
CA PRO A 129 -0.10 29.56 -13.42
C PRO A 129 1.08 28.96 -12.66
N MET A 130 0.87 27.79 -12.04
CA MET A 130 1.91 27.03 -11.37
C MET A 130 1.59 25.54 -11.34
N LYS A 131 2.63 24.72 -11.17
CA LYS A 131 2.49 23.29 -10.87
C LYS A 131 2.59 23.06 -9.38
N VAL A 132 1.77 22.15 -8.87
CA VAL A 132 1.68 21.78 -7.46
C VAL A 132 1.88 20.26 -7.33
N ALA A 133 2.69 19.85 -6.37
CA ALA A 133 2.88 18.46 -5.99
C ALA A 133 2.02 18.12 -4.78
N ALA A 134 1.34 16.97 -4.80
CA ALA A 134 0.61 16.41 -3.67
C ALA A 134 0.90 14.92 -3.51
N LEU A 135 0.99 14.45 -2.27
CA LEU A 135 0.98 13.04 -1.92
C LEU A 135 -0.38 12.74 -1.28
N TYR A 136 -0.99 11.61 -1.64
CA TYR A 136 -2.23 11.17 -0.98
C TYR A 136 -1.96 10.78 0.48
N GLU A 137 -0.79 10.19 0.73
CA GLU A 137 -0.40 9.70 2.05
C GLU A 137 1.11 9.90 2.28
N GLY A 138 1.46 10.24 3.51
CA GLY A 138 2.83 10.43 3.97
C GLY A 138 3.45 11.79 3.59
N ASN A 139 4.64 12.03 4.13
CA ASN A 139 5.41 13.25 3.91
C ASN A 139 6.29 13.17 2.65
N PHE A 140 6.64 14.33 2.11
CA PHE A 140 7.62 14.43 1.03
C PHE A 140 9.02 14.02 1.52
N SER A 141 9.57 12.98 0.91
CA SER A 141 10.98 12.64 1.00
C SER A 141 11.81 13.49 0.02
N LEU A 142 13.14 13.46 0.17
CA LEU A 142 14.03 14.13 -0.77
C LEU A 142 13.87 13.64 -2.22
N SER A 143 13.62 12.35 -2.43
CA SER A 143 13.37 11.80 -3.77
C SER A 143 12.05 12.30 -4.35
N ASP A 144 11.01 12.46 -3.54
CA ASP A 144 9.73 13.01 -4.00
C ASP A 144 9.87 14.47 -4.43
N ILE A 145 10.61 15.27 -3.65
CA ILE A 145 10.88 16.68 -3.97
C ILE A 145 11.68 16.77 -5.27
N GLN A 146 12.68 15.91 -5.45
CA GLN A 146 13.47 15.85 -6.69
C GLN A 146 12.58 15.48 -7.89
N LEU A 147 11.74 14.47 -7.74
CA LEU A 147 10.79 14.05 -8.78
C LEU A 147 9.82 15.19 -9.12
N ALA A 148 9.18 15.81 -8.13
CA ALA A 148 8.30 16.96 -8.34
C ALA A 148 9.01 18.12 -9.08
N THR A 149 10.26 18.38 -8.73
CA THR A 149 11.07 19.43 -9.35
C THR A 149 11.37 19.13 -10.82
N GLN A 150 11.63 17.87 -11.18
CA GLN A 150 11.80 17.46 -12.58
C GLN A 150 10.55 17.72 -13.42
N TYR A 151 9.37 17.69 -12.80
CA TYR A 151 8.09 18.00 -13.43
C TYR A 151 7.71 19.50 -13.31
N GLY A 152 8.65 20.36 -12.92
CA GLY A 152 8.49 21.82 -12.96
C GLY A 152 7.88 22.45 -11.70
N VAL A 153 7.51 21.65 -10.71
CA VAL A 153 7.05 22.15 -9.40
C VAL A 153 8.20 22.90 -8.72
N LEU A 154 7.89 23.99 -8.04
CA LEU A 154 8.82 24.66 -7.15
C LEU A 154 8.44 24.36 -5.71
N MET A 155 9.30 23.65 -4.99
CA MET A 155 9.15 23.41 -3.55
C MET A 155 10.30 24.09 -2.79
N LYS A 156 9.99 24.75 -1.69
CA LYS A 156 10.98 25.44 -0.84
C LYS A 156 10.67 25.19 0.64
N LEU A 157 11.69 25.32 1.48
CA LEU A 157 11.52 25.31 2.93
C LEU A 157 10.85 26.61 3.38
N HIS A 158 9.72 26.50 4.10
CA HIS A 158 8.99 27.62 4.69
C HIS A 158 8.81 27.40 6.17
N TYR A 159 8.72 28.49 6.94
CA TYR A 159 8.34 28.45 8.34
C TYR A 159 6.84 28.70 8.47
N SER A 160 6.10 27.77 9.06
CA SER A 160 4.70 27.97 9.42
C SER A 160 4.59 28.43 10.86
N ARG A 161 4.06 29.63 11.06
CA ARG A 161 3.76 30.15 12.39
C ARG A 161 2.67 29.33 13.09
N THR A 162 1.70 28.83 12.32
CA THR A 162 0.59 28.03 12.84
C THR A 162 1.05 26.69 13.39
N LEU A 163 2.04 26.06 12.75
CA LEU A 163 2.58 24.76 13.16
C LEU A 163 3.89 24.88 13.97
N GLY A 164 4.41 26.09 14.16
CA GLY A 164 5.67 26.33 14.86
C GLY A 164 6.93 25.74 14.21
N MET A 165 6.83 25.14 13.01
CA MET A 165 7.90 24.35 12.39
C MET A 165 8.23 24.80 10.96
N LYS A 166 9.41 24.38 10.47
CA LYS A 166 9.78 24.52 9.05
C LYS A 166 9.43 23.25 8.29
N TYR A 167 8.78 23.39 7.13
CA TYR A 167 8.52 22.27 6.23
C TYR A 167 8.65 22.68 4.77
N VAL A 168 8.85 21.69 3.90
CA VAL A 168 8.95 21.91 2.46
C VAL A 168 7.54 22.04 1.89
N ALA A 169 7.27 23.15 1.19
CA ALA A 169 5.95 23.44 0.64
C ALA A 169 6.02 23.88 -0.82
N ASN A 170 4.95 23.60 -1.56
CA ASN A 170 4.74 24.11 -2.91
C ASN A 170 4.77 25.64 -2.89
N THR A 171 5.53 26.25 -3.79
CA THR A 171 5.81 27.70 -3.79
C THR A 171 5.55 28.31 -5.15
N CYS A 172 4.79 29.39 -5.19
CA CYS A 172 4.57 30.15 -6.41
C CYS A 172 5.86 30.85 -6.85
N ARG A 173 6.28 30.63 -8.11
CA ARG A 173 7.46 31.30 -8.70
C ARG A 173 7.28 32.81 -8.84
N LYS A 174 6.05 33.30 -9.03
CA LYS A 174 5.76 34.73 -9.27
C LYS A 174 5.73 35.56 -7.99
N CYS A 175 4.96 35.15 -6.98
CA CYS A 175 4.75 35.94 -5.77
C CYS A 175 5.40 35.36 -4.50
N GLY A 176 6.03 34.19 -4.58
CA GLY A 176 6.69 33.54 -3.45
C GLY A 176 5.77 32.96 -2.39
N ALA A 177 4.44 33.05 -2.55
CA ALA A 177 3.49 32.44 -1.63
C ALA A 177 3.64 30.91 -1.63
N PHE A 178 3.53 30.30 -0.45
CA PHE A 178 3.52 28.85 -0.30
C PHE A 178 2.10 28.31 -0.10
N ILE A 179 1.93 27.02 -0.36
CA ILE A 179 0.69 26.26 -0.18
C ILE A 179 0.94 25.29 0.97
N GLY A 180 0.31 25.53 2.11
CA GLY A 180 0.27 24.55 3.20
C GLY A 180 -0.78 23.46 2.95
N ASP A 181 -0.75 22.39 3.74
CA ASP A 181 -1.54 21.17 3.47
C ASP A 181 -3.03 21.44 3.33
N HIS A 182 -3.62 22.27 4.21
CA HIS A 182 -5.05 22.60 4.10
C HIS A 182 -5.41 23.11 2.68
N TYR A 183 -4.73 24.17 2.23
CA TYR A 183 -4.94 24.74 0.90
C TYR A 183 -4.57 23.79 -0.24
N LEU A 184 -3.57 22.92 -0.03
CA LEU A 184 -3.18 21.92 -1.02
C LEU A 184 -4.36 21.00 -1.34
N PHE A 185 -5.04 20.49 -0.31
CA PHE A 185 -6.13 19.55 -0.50
C PHE A 185 -7.44 20.23 -0.90
N THR A 186 -7.76 21.41 -0.34
CA THR A 186 -9.02 22.12 -0.64
C THR A 186 -9.02 22.81 -1.99
N ASP A 187 -7.91 23.44 -2.38
CA ASP A 187 -7.88 24.33 -3.56
C ASP A 187 -7.16 23.74 -4.77
N TYR A 188 -6.55 22.55 -4.63
CA TYR A 188 -5.89 21.86 -5.76
C TYR A 188 -6.35 20.42 -5.90
N VAL A 189 -6.21 19.58 -4.87
CA VAL A 189 -6.53 18.15 -4.99
C VAL A 189 -8.04 17.94 -5.22
N ALA A 190 -8.90 18.65 -4.49
CA ALA A 190 -10.35 18.58 -4.61
C ALA A 190 -10.93 19.25 -5.89
N VAL A 191 -10.11 19.93 -6.69
CA VAL A 191 -10.58 20.69 -7.86
C VAL A 191 -10.46 19.86 -9.14
N ASP A 192 -11.56 19.21 -9.54
CA ASP A 192 -11.60 18.29 -10.69
C ASP A 192 -11.25 18.92 -12.04
N SER A 193 -11.43 20.25 -12.18
CA SER A 193 -11.13 20.96 -13.44
C SER A 193 -9.64 21.10 -13.73
N TYR A 194 -8.75 20.83 -12.77
CA TYR A 194 -7.31 20.90 -13.01
C TYR A 194 -6.78 19.65 -13.69
N ASN A 195 -5.92 19.88 -14.69
CA ASN A 195 -5.13 18.82 -15.29
C ASN A 195 -4.18 18.26 -14.24
N ARG A 196 -4.17 16.94 -14.11
CA ARG A 196 -3.36 16.25 -13.12
C ARG A 196 -2.66 15.04 -13.74
N GLN A 197 -1.43 14.81 -13.31
CA GLN A 197 -0.62 13.66 -13.69
C GLN A 197 -0.21 12.92 -12.43
N GLU A 198 -0.48 11.63 -12.40
CA GLU A 198 -0.01 10.74 -11.33
C GLU A 198 1.32 10.11 -11.73
N LEU A 199 2.27 10.12 -10.80
CA LEU A 199 3.62 9.58 -10.96
C LEU A 199 3.87 8.49 -9.93
N ASP A 200 4.58 7.44 -10.35
CA ASP A 200 5.13 6.43 -9.43
C ASP A 200 6.27 7.07 -8.62
N ALA A 201 6.04 7.22 -7.31
CA ALA A 201 7.01 7.76 -6.35
C ALA A 201 7.65 6.66 -5.50
N GLY A 202 7.54 5.39 -5.93
CA GLY A 202 8.11 4.24 -5.26
C GLY A 202 7.23 3.75 -4.11
N TYR A 203 7.83 3.65 -2.92
CA TYR A 203 7.23 2.99 -1.77
C TYR A 203 7.43 3.77 -0.49
N TYR A 204 6.50 3.62 0.45
CA TYR A 204 6.60 4.20 1.79
C TYR A 204 6.12 3.23 2.87
N CYS A 205 6.61 3.40 4.10
CA CYS A 205 6.30 2.54 5.22
C CYS A 205 5.41 3.27 6.24
N HIS A 206 4.12 2.91 6.30
CA HIS A 206 3.19 3.49 7.28
C HIS A 206 3.68 3.32 8.72
N HIS A 207 4.17 2.13 9.07
CA HIS A 207 4.60 1.80 10.43
C HIS A 207 5.77 2.66 10.93
N CYS A 208 6.69 3.04 10.04
CA CYS A 208 7.79 3.93 10.43
C CYS A 208 7.40 5.40 10.37
N SER A 209 6.41 5.77 9.57
CA SER A 209 5.92 7.15 9.48
C SER A 209 4.99 7.55 10.62
N SER A 210 4.27 6.60 11.23
CA SER A 210 3.42 6.85 12.40
C SER A 210 4.20 7.02 13.70
N ASN A 211 5.36 6.37 13.82
CA ASN A 211 6.12 6.34 15.08
C ASN A 211 7.12 7.50 15.24
N SER A 212 7.26 8.37 14.23
CA SER A 212 8.13 9.54 14.32
C SER A 212 7.50 10.75 15.01
N GLU A 213 6.26 10.64 15.48
CA GLU A 213 5.58 11.73 16.22
C GLU A 213 5.79 11.65 17.74
N ASP A 214 6.35 10.54 18.26
CA ASP A 214 6.48 10.30 19.71
C ASP A 214 7.91 10.54 20.27
N GLU A 215 8.91 10.84 19.44
CA GLU A 215 10.32 10.98 19.89
C GLU A 215 10.81 12.43 20.07
N ASP A 216 9.99 13.45 19.78
CA ASP A 216 10.40 14.87 19.87
C ASP A 216 9.88 15.60 21.14
N SER A 217 9.36 14.90 22.15
CA SER A 217 8.83 15.53 23.38
C SER A 217 9.76 15.56 24.59
N GLU A 218 11.01 15.11 24.49
CA GLU A 218 12.00 15.22 25.57
C GLU A 218 13.20 16.04 25.10
N ASP A 219 13.16 17.35 25.38
CA ASP A 219 14.29 18.16 25.87
C ASP A 219 14.01 19.66 25.70
N PHE A 220 13.38 20.27 26.70
CA PHE A 220 13.59 21.68 27.06
C PHE A 220 13.38 21.84 28.57
N GLU A 221 14.44 21.64 29.35
CA GLU A 221 14.68 22.39 30.59
C GLU A 221 15.27 23.78 30.25
#